data_AF-A0A1J4X1X8-F1
#
_entry.id   AF-A0A1J4X1X8-F1
#
_cell.length_a   1.000
_cell.length_b   1.000
_cell.length_c   1.000
_cell.angle_alpha   90.00
_cell.angle_beta   90.00
_cell.angle_gamma   90.00
#
_symmetry.space_group_name_H-M   'P 1'
#
loop_
_entity.id
_entity.type
_entity.pdbx_description
1 polymer ?
#
loop_
_entity_poly.entity_id
_entity_poly.type
_entity_poly.pdbx_seq_one_letter_code
_entity_poly.pdbx_strand_id
1 'polypeptide(L)'
;MIEYQRIILADTVRNEAFARALQSAIHTGESVVADIGSGTGFLSFLASKLGAKECHLYEQSALLDLSRALAHENGITNLRFHRQHSTQVRKPVQADIVASETLGNFVLEEGIIETMNDAHRFLKPGGVLLPQSLRQFVAPIVSDRLWKEVTSWDRVGHDLTFRNAREISCQNIYVRTLRESDLLAGGAQEWDSVNFLKKNDPIRTAKLEWSVQQPMTIFGFGLWWVVHLCSGITLSTAPDAAKTHWEQIYMPVLEPLALEAGDRLQLKLSVDSHHAVRIHIAWDVRVLAANGAPRSHQQLDMHAGQVD
;
A
#
# COMPACT_ATOMS: atom_id res chain seq x y z
N MET A 1 -0.91 4.50 17.70
CA MET A 1 -1.35 3.09 17.85
C MET A 1 -2.87 2.99 17.92
N ILE A 2 -3.55 3.54 18.93
CA ILE A 2 -5.02 3.48 18.99
C ILE A 2 -5.73 4.35 17.94
N GLU A 3 -5.20 5.55 17.68
CA GLU A 3 -5.79 6.47 16.68
C GLU A 3 -5.74 5.88 15.26
N TYR A 4 -4.65 5.19 14.93
CA TYR A 4 -4.54 4.47 13.66
C TYR A 4 -5.58 3.34 13.56
N GLN A 5 -5.76 2.56 14.62
CA GLN A 5 -6.79 1.51 14.67
C GLN A 5 -8.21 2.07 14.54
N ARG A 6 -8.48 3.26 15.12
CA ARG A 6 -9.77 3.96 14.96
C ARG A 6 -10.04 4.31 13.48
N ILE A 7 -9.01 4.77 12.76
CA ILE A 7 -9.12 5.10 11.33
C ILE A 7 -9.34 3.83 10.50
N ILE A 8 -8.55 2.78 10.71
CA ILE A 8 -8.69 1.50 9.99
C ILE A 8 -10.09 0.91 10.19
N LEU A 9 -10.58 0.87 11.44
CA LEU A 9 -11.88 0.27 11.74
C LEU A 9 -13.07 1.11 11.26
N ALA A 10 -12.88 2.40 10.99
CA ALA A 10 -13.90 3.24 10.37
C ALA A 10 -14.04 3.01 8.85
N ASP A 11 -13.10 2.30 8.23
CA ASP A 11 -13.12 1.97 6.81
C ASP A 11 -14.09 0.81 6.51
N THR A 12 -15.33 1.16 6.15
CA THR A 12 -16.38 0.17 5.85
C THR A 12 -16.06 -0.65 4.60
N VAL A 13 -15.41 -0.05 3.58
CA VAL A 13 -15.06 -0.73 2.33
C VAL A 13 -14.07 -1.86 2.60
N ARG A 14 -13.02 -1.55 3.38
CA ARG A 14 -12.04 -2.53 3.87
C ARG A 14 -12.73 -3.62 4.68
N ASN A 15 -13.54 -3.24 5.66
CA ASN A 15 -14.17 -4.18 6.58
C ASN A 15 -15.12 -5.15 5.86
N GLU A 16 -15.94 -4.65 4.93
CA GLU A 16 -16.87 -5.46 4.15
C GLU A 16 -16.14 -6.40 3.18
N ALA A 17 -15.03 -5.95 2.56
CA ALA A 17 -14.24 -6.79 1.67
C ALA A 17 -13.66 -8.00 2.42
N PHE A 18 -13.03 -7.77 3.58
CA PHE A 18 -12.50 -8.86 4.42
C PHE A 18 -13.61 -9.75 5.00
N ALA A 19 -14.74 -9.18 5.43
CA ALA A 19 -15.87 -9.96 5.91
C ALA A 19 -16.40 -10.92 4.84
N ARG A 20 -16.57 -10.45 3.60
CA ARG A 20 -16.99 -11.30 2.48
C ARG A 20 -15.94 -12.37 2.14
N ALA A 21 -14.65 -12.00 2.16
CA ALA A 21 -13.56 -12.95 1.88
C ALA A 21 -13.53 -14.08 2.92
N LEU A 22 -13.59 -13.72 4.22
CA LEU A 22 -13.67 -14.69 5.31
C LEU A 22 -14.93 -15.55 5.21
N GLN A 23 -16.10 -14.94 4.96
CA GLN A 23 -17.36 -15.67 4.80
C GLN A 23 -17.29 -16.70 3.66
N SER A 24 -16.59 -16.40 2.57
CA SER A 24 -16.44 -17.31 1.44
C SER A 24 -15.50 -18.49 1.70
N ALA A 25 -14.58 -18.35 2.67
CA ALA A 25 -13.55 -19.34 2.96
C ALA A 25 -13.84 -20.18 4.22
N ILE A 26 -14.65 -19.67 5.15
CA ILE A 26 -14.93 -20.32 6.43
C ILE A 26 -15.99 -21.42 6.27
N HIS A 27 -15.64 -22.62 6.76
CA HIS A 27 -16.56 -23.71 7.01
C HIS A 27 -16.91 -23.74 8.51
N THR A 28 -18.18 -23.54 8.81
CA THR A 28 -18.70 -23.41 10.17
C THR A 28 -18.37 -24.65 11.03
N GLY A 29 -17.75 -24.42 12.19
CA GLY A 29 -17.36 -25.46 13.14
C GLY A 29 -16.07 -26.20 12.78
N GLU A 30 -15.48 -25.94 11.61
CA GLU A 30 -14.33 -26.69 11.09
C GLU A 30 -13.09 -25.82 10.93
N SER A 31 -13.22 -24.65 10.29
CA SER A 31 -12.07 -23.84 9.88
C SER A 31 -11.27 -23.29 11.05
N VAL A 32 -9.95 -23.50 11.00
CA VAL A 32 -8.97 -22.81 11.83
C VAL A 32 -8.40 -21.63 11.07
N VAL A 33 -8.38 -20.45 11.70
CA VAL A 33 -7.86 -19.21 11.10
C VAL A 33 -6.59 -18.76 11.80
N ALA A 34 -5.56 -18.37 11.06
CA ALA A 34 -4.40 -17.65 11.56
C ALA A 34 -4.45 -16.20 11.06
N ASP A 35 -4.42 -15.25 11.98
CA ASP A 35 -4.50 -13.81 11.74
C ASP A 35 -3.14 -13.19 12.11
N ILE A 36 -2.35 -12.88 11.08
CA ILE A 36 -0.97 -12.38 11.21
C ILE A 36 -1.00 -10.85 11.17
N GLY A 37 -0.42 -10.21 12.17
CA GLY A 37 -0.55 -8.75 12.33
C GLY A 37 -1.94 -8.35 12.82
N SER A 38 -2.51 -9.13 13.73
CA SER A 38 -3.94 -9.06 14.06
C SER A 38 -4.42 -7.72 14.65
N GLY A 39 -3.51 -6.87 15.15
CA GLY A 39 -3.86 -5.57 15.71
C GLY A 39 -4.86 -5.69 16.86
N THR A 40 -6.03 -5.05 16.72
CA THR A 40 -7.14 -5.14 17.69
C THR A 40 -7.93 -6.47 17.62
N GLY A 41 -7.63 -7.32 16.64
CA GLY A 41 -8.22 -8.66 16.46
C GLY A 41 -9.48 -8.70 15.59
N PHE A 42 -9.81 -7.61 14.89
CA PHE A 42 -11.05 -7.48 14.14
C PHE A 42 -11.29 -8.60 13.12
N LEU A 43 -10.27 -9.02 12.35
CA LEU A 43 -10.41 -10.12 11.38
C LEU A 43 -10.74 -11.45 12.06
N SER A 44 -10.03 -11.76 13.16
CA SER A 44 -10.35 -12.94 13.98
C SER A 44 -11.72 -12.87 14.63
N PHE A 45 -12.20 -11.68 15.02
CA PHE A 45 -13.54 -11.53 15.60
C PHE A 45 -14.62 -11.76 14.54
N LEU A 46 -14.42 -11.26 13.32
CA LEU A 46 -15.27 -11.59 12.18
C LEU A 46 -15.26 -13.10 11.92
N ALA A 47 -14.08 -13.70 11.83
CA ALA A 47 -13.94 -15.14 11.58
C ALA A 47 -14.67 -15.98 12.63
N SER A 48 -14.56 -15.62 13.91
CA SER A 48 -15.29 -16.28 14.99
C SER A 48 -16.81 -16.15 14.83
N LYS A 49 -17.32 -14.94 14.55
CA LYS A 49 -18.77 -14.73 14.29
C LYS A 49 -19.28 -15.47 13.07
N LEU A 50 -18.43 -15.67 12.06
CA LEU A 50 -18.70 -16.44 10.85
C LEU A 50 -18.64 -17.95 11.06
N GLY A 51 -18.31 -18.41 12.28
CA GLY A 51 -18.35 -19.82 12.65
C GLY A 51 -16.99 -20.54 12.57
N ALA A 52 -15.86 -19.82 12.50
CA ALA A 52 -14.56 -20.47 12.61
C ALA A 52 -14.47 -21.29 13.92
N LYS A 53 -13.86 -22.47 13.83
CA LYS A 53 -13.65 -23.36 14.98
C LYS A 53 -12.75 -22.70 16.02
N GLU A 54 -11.66 -22.10 15.56
CA GLU A 54 -10.64 -21.47 16.39
C GLU A 54 -9.87 -20.43 15.57
N CYS A 55 -9.49 -19.31 16.19
CA CYS A 55 -8.68 -18.27 15.57
C CYS A 55 -7.39 -18.01 16.35
N HIS A 56 -6.26 -17.94 15.67
CA HIS A 56 -4.94 -17.68 16.23
C HIS A 56 -4.46 -16.29 15.82
N LEU A 57 -4.37 -15.39 16.79
CA LEU A 57 -3.96 -13.99 16.60
C LEU A 57 -2.48 -13.85 16.90
N TYR A 58 -1.69 -13.42 15.93
CA TYR A 58 -0.26 -13.13 16.08
C TYR A 58 -0.05 -11.61 16.03
N GLU A 59 0.33 -11.03 17.15
CA GLU A 59 0.54 -9.59 17.31
C GLU A 59 1.62 -9.33 18.35
N GLN A 60 2.66 -8.58 17.98
CA GLN A 60 3.79 -8.30 18.86
C GLN A 60 3.58 -7.09 19.79
N SER A 61 2.71 -6.16 19.40
CA SER A 61 2.49 -4.90 20.10
C SER A 61 1.55 -5.04 21.31
N ALA A 62 1.38 -3.94 22.03
CA ALA A 62 0.45 -3.84 23.15
C ALA A 62 -1.04 -3.94 22.72
N LEU A 63 -1.35 -3.84 21.42
CA LEU A 63 -2.71 -4.00 20.91
C LEU A 63 -3.32 -5.36 21.25
N LEU A 64 -2.49 -6.39 21.46
CA LEU A 64 -2.97 -7.71 21.83
C LEU A 64 -3.70 -7.73 23.19
N ASP A 65 -3.33 -6.87 24.14
CA ASP A 65 -4.06 -6.77 25.42
C ASP A 65 -5.42 -6.11 25.23
N LEU A 66 -5.48 -5.08 24.40
CA LEU A 66 -6.75 -4.46 24.02
C LEU A 66 -7.63 -5.48 23.28
N SER A 67 -7.06 -6.27 22.37
CA SER A 67 -7.77 -7.35 21.67
C SER A 67 -8.38 -8.36 22.65
N ARG A 68 -7.68 -8.76 23.71
CA ARG A 68 -8.23 -9.63 24.76
C ARG A 68 -9.42 -9.00 25.48
N ALA A 69 -9.32 -7.72 25.85
CA ALA A 69 -10.41 -7.00 26.51
C ALA A 69 -11.64 -6.90 25.59
N LEU A 70 -11.45 -6.56 24.31
CA LEU A 70 -12.53 -6.48 23.32
C LEU A 70 -13.18 -7.84 23.05
N ALA A 71 -12.39 -8.92 22.99
CA ALA A 71 -12.91 -10.27 22.84
C ALA A 71 -13.79 -10.67 24.02
N HIS A 72 -13.37 -10.35 25.25
CA HIS A 72 -14.15 -10.57 26.47
C HIS A 72 -15.47 -9.79 26.44
N GLU A 73 -15.44 -8.50 26.08
CA GLU A 73 -16.64 -7.66 25.93
C GLU A 73 -17.64 -8.22 24.92
N ASN A 74 -17.13 -8.82 23.84
CA ASN A 74 -17.96 -9.41 22.78
C ASN A 74 -18.32 -10.89 23.02
N GLY A 75 -17.95 -11.48 24.17
CA GLY A 75 -18.22 -12.87 24.49
C GLY A 75 -17.54 -13.89 23.56
N ILE A 76 -16.42 -13.51 22.93
CA ILE A 76 -15.69 -14.35 21.97
C ILE A 76 -14.68 -15.22 22.72
N THR A 77 -14.83 -16.54 22.66
CA THR A 77 -14.10 -17.49 23.52
C THR A 77 -13.17 -18.46 22.77
N ASN A 78 -13.25 -18.51 21.44
CA ASN A 78 -12.48 -19.42 20.58
C ASN A 78 -11.19 -18.78 20.01
N LEU A 79 -10.59 -17.83 20.73
CA LEU A 79 -9.39 -17.11 20.31
C LEU A 79 -8.13 -17.60 21.05
N ARG A 80 -7.01 -17.67 20.33
CA ARG A 80 -5.67 -17.94 20.84
C ARG A 80 -4.76 -16.76 20.54
N PHE A 81 -4.30 -16.08 21.59
CA PHE A 81 -3.52 -14.86 21.48
C PHE A 81 -2.01 -15.14 21.63
N HIS A 82 -1.22 -14.78 20.62
CA HIS A 82 0.22 -15.01 20.56
C HIS A 82 0.98 -13.68 20.52
N ARG A 83 1.63 -13.31 21.65
CA ARG A 83 2.41 -12.06 21.74
C ARG A 83 3.81 -12.22 21.13
N GLN A 84 3.90 -12.27 19.82
CA GLN A 84 5.17 -12.37 19.10
C GLN A 84 4.98 -12.06 17.61
N HIS A 85 6.07 -11.75 16.93
CA HIS A 85 6.08 -11.69 15.46
C HIS A 85 5.87 -13.10 14.88
N SER A 86 5.10 -13.24 13.79
CA SER A 86 4.79 -14.54 13.17
C SER A 86 6.06 -15.33 12.78
N THR A 87 7.06 -14.64 12.25
CA THR A 87 8.34 -15.25 11.85
C THR A 87 9.10 -15.92 13.01
N GLN A 88 8.84 -15.51 14.25
CA GLN A 88 9.47 -16.06 15.47
C GLN A 88 8.73 -17.29 16.02
N VAL A 89 7.55 -17.63 15.47
CA VAL A 89 6.75 -18.78 15.91
C VAL A 89 7.46 -20.07 15.51
N ARG A 90 7.97 -20.83 16.49
CA ARG A 90 8.69 -22.10 16.23
C ARG A 90 7.79 -23.22 15.72
N LYS A 91 6.55 -23.29 16.23
CA LYS A 91 5.56 -24.33 15.88
C LYS A 91 4.27 -23.64 15.46
N PRO A 92 4.16 -23.19 14.20
CA PRO A 92 2.97 -22.50 13.72
C PRO A 92 1.77 -23.45 13.76
N VAL A 93 0.58 -22.90 14.02
CA VAL A 93 -0.67 -23.62 13.78
C VAL A 93 -0.74 -24.02 12.30
N GLN A 94 -1.40 -25.14 12.01
CA GLN A 94 -1.80 -25.47 10.65
C GLN A 94 -3.23 -25.00 10.49
N ALA A 95 -3.43 -23.87 9.82
CA ALA A 95 -4.70 -23.21 9.61
C ALA A 95 -5.27 -23.52 8.22
N ASP A 96 -6.60 -23.56 8.13
CA ASP A 96 -7.32 -23.66 6.86
C ASP A 96 -7.31 -22.31 6.13
N ILE A 97 -7.22 -21.21 6.89
CA ILE A 97 -7.16 -19.85 6.37
C ILE A 97 -6.04 -19.10 7.09
N VAL A 98 -5.15 -18.48 6.33
CA VAL A 98 -4.17 -17.53 6.85
C VAL A 98 -4.51 -16.15 6.28
N ALA A 99 -4.81 -15.20 7.15
CA ALA A 99 -5.11 -13.82 6.80
C ALA A 99 -4.04 -12.90 7.35
N SER A 100 -3.60 -11.94 6.52
CA SER A 100 -2.74 -10.84 6.93
C SER A 100 -3.24 -9.57 6.28
N GLU A 101 -3.45 -8.54 7.09
CA GLU A 101 -3.76 -7.20 6.61
C GLU A 101 -2.68 -6.27 7.14
N THR A 102 -1.53 -6.35 6.47
CA THR A 102 -0.37 -5.48 6.66
C THR A 102 -0.17 -4.67 5.38
N LEU A 103 -1.27 -4.08 4.88
CA LEU A 103 -1.30 -3.27 3.68
C LEU A 103 -1.08 -1.80 4.09
N GLY A 104 -0.09 -1.15 3.51
CA GLY A 104 0.16 0.28 3.75
C GLY A 104 -0.59 1.22 2.81
N ASN A 105 -0.48 2.52 3.07
CA ASN A 105 -0.81 3.58 2.11
C ASN A 105 0.01 3.35 0.82
N PHE A 106 1.33 3.21 0.98
CA PHE A 106 2.14 2.49 0.01
C PHE A 106 2.10 1.01 0.39
N VAL A 107 1.39 0.20 -0.40
CA VAL A 107 0.97 -1.16 -0.01
C VAL A 107 2.06 -2.06 0.57
N LEU A 108 3.33 -1.89 0.19
CA LEU A 108 4.44 -2.71 0.64
C LEU A 108 5.10 -2.24 1.96
N GLU A 109 4.80 -1.03 2.44
CA GLU A 109 5.54 -0.38 3.53
C GLU A 109 5.37 -1.06 4.91
N GLU A 110 4.29 -1.81 5.09
CA GLU A 110 4.02 -2.57 6.31
C GLU A 110 4.53 -4.03 6.22
N GLY A 111 5.43 -4.34 5.28
CA GLY A 111 6.14 -5.62 5.22
C GLY A 111 5.28 -6.80 4.74
N ILE A 112 4.22 -6.54 3.95
CA ILE A 112 3.33 -7.59 3.42
C ILE A 112 4.08 -8.67 2.64
N ILE A 113 5.14 -8.34 1.89
CA ILE A 113 5.90 -9.33 1.10
C ILE A 113 6.55 -10.38 2.01
N GLU A 114 7.31 -9.93 3.01
CA GLU A 114 8.01 -10.82 3.93
C GLU A 114 7.02 -11.58 4.82
N THR A 115 5.96 -10.90 5.27
CA THR A 115 4.87 -11.50 6.04
C THR A 115 4.20 -12.64 5.27
N MET A 116 3.84 -12.40 4.01
CA MET A 116 3.13 -13.37 3.18
C MET A 116 4.05 -14.49 2.69
N ASN A 117 5.35 -14.23 2.50
CA ASN A 117 6.35 -15.27 2.24
C ASN A 117 6.44 -16.26 3.42
N ASP A 118 6.41 -15.78 4.68
CA ASP A 118 6.47 -16.63 5.88
C ASP A 118 5.12 -17.29 6.23
N ALA A 119 4.01 -16.63 5.90
CA ALA A 119 2.64 -17.07 6.18
C ALA A 119 2.33 -18.50 5.69
N HIS A 120 2.99 -18.96 4.62
CA HIS A 120 2.83 -20.33 4.09
C HIS A 120 3.11 -21.42 5.13
N ARG A 121 3.98 -21.18 6.11
CA ARG A 121 4.27 -22.14 7.18
C ARG A 121 3.08 -22.40 8.10
N PHE A 122 2.13 -21.48 8.14
CA PHE A 122 0.90 -21.57 8.92
C PHE A 122 -0.23 -22.24 8.14
N LEU A 123 -0.08 -22.45 6.83
CA LEU A 123 -1.16 -22.87 5.94
C LEU A 123 -1.16 -24.40 5.76
N LYS A 124 -2.32 -25.03 5.96
CA LYS A 124 -2.52 -26.43 5.56
C LYS A 124 -2.43 -26.58 4.04
N PRO A 125 -2.08 -27.79 3.53
CA PRO A 125 -2.27 -28.10 2.12
C PRO A 125 -3.71 -27.83 1.66
N GLY A 126 -3.88 -27.02 0.61
CA GLY A 126 -5.20 -26.62 0.10
C GLY A 126 -5.90 -25.51 0.89
N GLY A 127 -5.24 -24.94 1.90
CA GLY A 127 -5.76 -23.78 2.63
C GLY A 127 -5.81 -22.50 1.79
N VAL A 128 -6.50 -21.49 2.31
CA VAL A 128 -6.67 -20.19 1.67
C VAL A 128 -5.76 -19.14 2.32
N LEU A 129 -4.99 -18.44 1.49
CA LEU A 129 -4.21 -17.28 1.90
C LEU A 129 -4.97 -16.00 1.52
N LEU A 130 -5.11 -15.06 2.45
CA LEU A 130 -5.78 -13.77 2.25
C LEU A 130 -4.81 -12.63 2.62
N PRO A 131 -4.46 -11.72 1.69
CA PRO A 131 -4.81 -11.69 0.27
C PRO A 131 -4.09 -12.75 -0.59
N GLN A 132 -4.59 -12.96 -1.82
CA GLN A 132 -3.96 -13.87 -2.81
C GLN A 132 -3.02 -13.17 -3.78
N SER A 133 -3.35 -11.95 -4.21
CA SER A 133 -2.50 -11.17 -5.10
C SER A 133 -2.69 -9.66 -4.94
N LEU A 134 -1.73 -8.93 -5.48
CA LEU A 134 -1.67 -7.47 -5.44
C LEU A 134 -1.22 -6.96 -6.81
N ARG A 135 -1.81 -5.88 -7.28
CA ARG A 135 -1.41 -5.11 -8.47
C ARG A 135 -1.22 -3.66 -8.09
N GLN A 136 -0.20 -3.01 -8.61
CA GLN A 136 0.10 -1.61 -8.34
C GLN A 136 0.12 -0.80 -9.64
N PHE A 137 -0.42 0.40 -9.57
CA PHE A 137 -0.62 1.27 -10.72
C PHE A 137 0.02 2.63 -10.49
N VAL A 138 0.39 3.28 -11.59
CA VAL A 138 0.94 4.62 -11.61
C VAL A 138 0.38 5.40 -12.80
N ALA A 139 0.10 6.68 -12.59
CA ALA A 139 -0.27 7.61 -13.66
C ALA A 139 0.41 8.98 -13.49
N PRO A 140 0.77 9.67 -14.58
CA PRO A 140 1.23 11.06 -14.51
C PRO A 140 0.13 11.98 -13.96
N ILE A 141 0.52 12.95 -13.13
CA ILE A 141 -0.35 14.01 -12.62
C ILE A 141 -0.23 15.25 -13.51
N VAL A 142 -1.36 15.75 -13.99
CA VAL A 142 -1.49 16.93 -14.88
C VAL A 142 -2.01 18.18 -14.16
N SER A 143 -2.50 18.04 -12.93
CA SER A 143 -2.91 19.18 -12.09
C SER A 143 -1.79 19.66 -11.17
N ASP A 144 -1.66 20.97 -11.02
CA ASP A 144 -0.64 21.58 -10.16
C ASP A 144 -1.00 21.57 -8.66
N ARG A 145 -2.20 21.10 -8.30
CA ARG A 145 -2.77 21.19 -6.95
C ARG A 145 -1.84 20.62 -5.86
N LEU A 146 -1.43 19.36 -6.03
CA LEU A 146 -0.60 18.65 -5.05
C LEU A 146 0.84 19.14 -5.07
N TRP A 147 1.35 19.48 -6.27
CA TRP A 147 2.68 20.04 -6.41
C TRP A 147 2.80 21.37 -5.68
N LYS A 148 1.82 22.27 -5.86
CA LYS A 148 1.75 23.55 -5.14
C LYS A 148 1.72 23.31 -3.63
N GLU A 149 0.98 22.32 -3.14
CA GLU A 149 0.94 22.01 -1.71
C GLU A 149 2.34 21.68 -1.16
N VAL A 150 3.04 20.75 -1.82
CA VAL A 150 4.39 20.30 -1.44
C VAL A 150 5.42 21.43 -1.59
N THR A 151 5.29 22.29 -2.60
CA THR A 151 6.19 23.43 -2.85
C THR A 151 5.70 24.74 -2.23
N SER A 152 4.87 24.67 -1.18
CA SER A 152 4.36 25.86 -0.47
C SER A 152 5.46 26.79 0.05
N TRP A 153 6.66 26.25 0.29
CA TRP A 153 7.90 26.97 0.56
C TRP A 153 8.18 28.14 -0.38
N ASP A 154 7.85 28.01 -1.67
CA ASP A 154 8.08 29.04 -2.69
C ASP A 154 7.19 30.28 -2.50
N ARG A 155 6.20 30.21 -1.61
CA ARG A 155 5.16 31.24 -1.40
C ARG A 155 5.10 31.78 0.03
N VAL A 156 6.13 31.52 0.84
CA VAL A 156 6.23 32.06 2.21
C VAL A 156 6.37 33.59 2.19
N GLY A 157 7.04 34.16 1.19
CA GLY A 157 7.22 35.61 1.02
C GLY A 157 8.31 36.19 1.93
N HIS A 158 8.21 37.49 2.22
CA HIS A 158 9.11 38.24 3.11
C HIS A 158 10.59 38.28 2.67
N ASP A 159 10.87 38.21 1.36
CA ASP A 159 12.23 38.13 0.80
C ASP A 159 13.08 36.97 1.35
N LEU A 160 12.42 35.92 1.87
CA LEU A 160 13.05 34.70 2.37
C LEU A 160 13.06 33.61 1.27
N THR A 161 14.16 32.85 1.20
CA THR A 161 14.31 31.74 0.26
C THR A 161 14.34 30.41 1.01
N PHE A 162 13.42 29.51 0.65
CA PHE A 162 13.28 28.17 1.25
C PHE A 162 13.59 27.03 0.26
N ARG A 163 14.46 27.30 -0.74
CA ARG A 163 14.80 26.34 -1.81
C ARG A 163 15.20 24.96 -1.29
N ASN A 164 16.07 24.88 -0.27
CA ASN A 164 16.53 23.61 0.27
C ASN A 164 15.38 22.81 0.91
N ALA A 165 14.50 23.48 1.65
CA ALA A 165 13.33 22.83 2.28
C ALA A 165 12.34 22.31 1.22
N ARG A 166 12.15 23.06 0.14
CA ARG A 166 11.37 22.66 -1.02
C ARG A 166 11.98 21.46 -1.73
N GLU A 167 13.28 21.46 -1.97
CA GLU A 167 14.01 20.33 -2.57
C GLU A 167 13.83 19.06 -1.73
N ILE A 168 14.07 19.13 -0.42
CA ILE A 168 13.88 18.01 0.52
C ILE A 168 12.41 17.52 0.52
N SER A 169 11.44 18.43 0.44
CA SER A 169 10.02 18.05 0.35
C SER A 169 9.73 17.26 -0.93
N CYS A 170 10.27 17.68 -2.07
CA CYS A 170 10.12 16.95 -3.34
C CYS A 170 10.77 15.55 -3.31
N GLN A 171 11.71 15.28 -2.40
CA GLN A 171 12.31 13.94 -2.27
C GLN A 171 11.40 12.94 -1.53
N ASN A 172 10.26 13.37 -0.97
CA ASN A 172 9.34 12.50 -0.24
C ASN A 172 8.13 12.08 -1.07
N ILE A 173 7.46 11.02 -0.61
CA ILE A 173 6.13 10.62 -1.09
C ILE A 173 5.05 11.09 -0.11
N TYR A 174 3.84 11.32 -0.61
CA TYR A 174 2.75 11.88 0.19
C TYR A 174 1.47 11.07 0.05
N VAL A 175 0.86 10.70 1.18
CA VAL A 175 -0.49 10.12 1.21
C VAL A 175 -1.50 11.22 0.92
N ARG A 176 -2.20 11.15 -0.20
CA ARG A 176 -3.19 12.15 -0.61
C ARG A 176 -4.32 11.51 -1.38
N THR A 177 -5.54 12.00 -1.17
CA THR A 177 -6.65 11.76 -2.11
C THR A 177 -6.33 12.37 -3.49
N LEU A 178 -6.27 11.50 -4.50
CA LEU A 178 -6.19 11.86 -5.91
C LEU A 178 -7.60 12.01 -6.50
N ARG A 179 -7.77 12.96 -7.41
CA ARG A 179 -8.98 13.11 -8.22
C ARG A 179 -8.71 12.58 -9.62
N GLU A 180 -9.73 12.07 -10.31
CA GLU A 180 -9.60 11.73 -11.74
C GLU A 180 -9.08 12.91 -12.56
N SER A 181 -9.51 14.13 -12.24
CA SER A 181 -9.04 15.37 -12.88
C SER A 181 -7.57 15.72 -12.59
N ASP A 182 -6.95 15.12 -11.58
CA ASP A 182 -5.53 15.30 -11.31
C ASP A 182 -4.67 14.46 -12.27
N LEU A 183 -5.22 13.38 -12.84
CA LEU A 183 -4.48 12.38 -13.62
C LEU A 183 -4.52 12.65 -15.13
N LEU A 184 -3.47 12.20 -15.82
CA LEU A 184 -3.52 12.05 -17.27
C LEU A 184 -4.59 11.00 -17.65
N ALA A 185 -5.63 11.44 -18.36
CA ALA A 185 -6.70 10.56 -18.80
C ALA A 185 -6.17 9.39 -19.63
N GLY A 186 -6.51 8.15 -19.23
CA GLY A 186 -5.99 6.93 -19.86
C GLY A 186 -4.49 6.67 -19.62
N GLY A 187 -3.84 7.45 -18.76
CA GLY A 187 -2.41 7.35 -18.46
C GLY A 187 -2.05 6.34 -17.37
N ALA A 188 -3.02 5.63 -16.78
CA ALA A 188 -2.71 4.61 -15.78
C ALA A 188 -2.02 3.41 -16.41
N GLN A 189 -0.88 3.00 -15.82
CA GLN A 189 -0.17 1.78 -16.18
C GLN A 189 0.06 0.94 -14.92
N GLU A 190 -0.06 -0.39 -15.07
CA GLU A 190 0.40 -1.31 -14.03
C GLU A 190 1.94 -1.32 -14.03
N TRP A 191 2.54 -1.02 -12.89
CA TRP A 191 4.00 -1.07 -12.74
C TRP A 191 4.46 -2.30 -11.98
N ASP A 192 3.57 -2.96 -11.24
CA ASP A 192 3.93 -4.09 -10.39
C ASP A 192 2.79 -5.08 -10.16
N SER A 193 3.15 -6.36 -9.99
CA SER A 193 2.21 -7.43 -9.65
C SER A 193 2.85 -8.51 -8.78
N VAL A 194 2.15 -8.89 -7.71
CA VAL A 194 2.61 -9.83 -6.68
C VAL A 194 1.59 -10.96 -6.57
N ASN A 195 2.08 -12.19 -6.62
CA ASN A 195 1.28 -13.38 -6.32
C ASN A 195 1.73 -13.96 -4.97
N PHE A 196 0.95 -13.72 -3.92
CA PHE A 196 1.30 -14.15 -2.56
C PHE A 196 1.28 -15.67 -2.38
N LEU A 197 0.74 -16.43 -3.33
CA LEU A 197 0.81 -17.90 -3.34
C LEU A 197 2.21 -18.44 -3.68
N LYS A 198 3.15 -17.55 -4.01
CA LYS A 198 4.55 -17.87 -4.33
C LYS A 198 5.46 -16.98 -3.50
N LYS A 199 6.75 -17.33 -3.43
CA LYS A 199 7.77 -16.46 -2.85
C LYS A 199 7.98 -15.24 -3.74
N ASN A 200 8.00 -14.05 -3.15
CA ASN A 200 8.23 -12.78 -3.85
C ASN A 200 9.48 -12.06 -3.31
N ASP A 201 10.13 -11.30 -4.18
CA ASP A 201 11.26 -10.42 -3.83
C ASP A 201 10.73 -9.07 -3.34
N PRO A 202 11.18 -8.55 -2.17
CA PRO A 202 10.81 -7.22 -1.69
C PRO A 202 11.46 -6.07 -2.48
N ILE A 203 12.47 -6.32 -3.31
CA ILE A 203 13.05 -5.33 -4.22
C ILE A 203 12.29 -5.36 -5.55
N ARG A 204 11.70 -4.22 -5.94
CA ARG A 204 10.85 -4.07 -7.12
C ARG A 204 11.41 -2.95 -8.00
N THR A 205 11.41 -3.15 -9.32
CA THR A 205 11.78 -2.09 -10.27
C THR A 205 10.88 -2.11 -11.49
N ALA A 206 10.58 -0.94 -12.02
CA ALA A 206 9.80 -0.79 -13.25
C ALA A 206 10.36 0.34 -14.13
N LYS A 207 10.11 0.22 -15.44
CA LYS A 207 10.34 1.27 -16.43
C LYS A 207 9.04 1.48 -17.19
N LEU A 208 8.54 2.71 -17.15
CA LEU A 208 7.27 3.10 -17.77
C LEU A 208 7.51 4.23 -18.74
N GLU A 209 6.69 4.29 -19.79
CA GLU A 209 6.76 5.32 -20.82
C GLU A 209 5.36 5.76 -21.23
N TRP A 210 5.17 7.07 -21.39
CA TRP A 210 3.96 7.68 -21.93
C TRP A 210 4.34 8.57 -23.11
N SER A 211 3.52 8.56 -24.16
CA SER A 211 3.61 9.52 -25.25
C SER A 211 2.46 10.50 -25.16
N VAL A 212 2.75 11.80 -25.21
CA VAL A 212 1.73 12.85 -25.15
C VAL A 212 1.39 13.34 -26.55
N GLN A 213 0.11 13.46 -26.85
CA GLN A 213 -0.37 13.89 -28.19
C GLN A 213 -0.63 15.39 -28.27
N GLN A 214 -0.66 16.07 -27.13
CA GLN A 214 -0.89 17.51 -27.01
C GLN A 214 0.08 18.07 -25.97
N PRO A 215 0.46 19.35 -26.09
CA PRO A 215 1.29 20.00 -25.08
C PRO A 215 0.65 19.93 -23.69
N MET A 216 1.44 19.60 -22.67
CA MET A 216 0.96 19.51 -21.30
C MET A 216 2.10 19.68 -20.29
N THR A 217 1.74 19.78 -19.01
CA THR A 217 2.71 19.82 -17.92
C THR A 217 2.43 18.69 -16.94
N ILE A 218 3.48 17.97 -16.56
CA ILE A 218 3.43 16.91 -15.56
C ILE A 218 4.00 17.43 -14.25
N PHE A 219 3.23 17.24 -13.18
CA PHE A 219 3.48 17.74 -11.84
C PHE A 219 3.87 16.63 -10.85
N GLY A 220 3.99 15.39 -11.32
CA GLY A 220 4.37 14.23 -10.52
C GLY A 220 3.66 12.97 -10.99
N PHE A 221 3.59 11.98 -10.11
CA PHE A 221 2.96 10.69 -10.37
C PHE A 221 2.06 10.31 -9.20
N GLY A 222 0.86 9.82 -9.53
CA GLY A 222 -0.07 9.23 -8.58
C GLY A 222 0.06 7.71 -8.61
N LEU A 223 0.06 7.06 -7.45
CA LEU A 223 0.11 5.61 -7.31
C LEU A 223 -1.02 5.11 -6.43
N TRP A 224 -1.52 3.93 -6.77
CA TRP A 224 -2.54 3.22 -6.03
C TRP A 224 -2.39 1.72 -6.28
N TRP A 225 -3.21 0.93 -5.61
CA TRP A 225 -3.12 -0.51 -5.66
C TRP A 225 -4.50 -1.17 -5.67
N VAL A 226 -4.51 -2.41 -6.14
CA VAL A 226 -5.66 -3.29 -6.11
C VAL A 226 -5.21 -4.63 -5.54
N VAL A 227 -5.82 -5.03 -4.44
CA VAL A 227 -5.60 -6.33 -3.80
C VAL A 227 -6.74 -7.26 -4.16
N HIS A 228 -6.39 -8.47 -4.59
CA HIS A 228 -7.33 -9.57 -4.74
C HIS A 228 -7.31 -10.41 -3.47
N LEU A 229 -8.40 -10.35 -2.70
CA LEU A 229 -8.52 -11.14 -1.47
C LEU A 229 -8.73 -12.62 -1.83
N CYS A 230 -9.75 -12.89 -2.64
CA CYS A 230 -10.09 -14.21 -3.16
C CYS A 230 -11.06 -14.08 -4.34
N SER A 231 -11.47 -15.20 -4.93
CA SER A 231 -12.33 -15.23 -6.12
C SER A 231 -13.53 -14.27 -6.01
N GLY A 232 -13.59 -13.29 -6.93
CA GLY A 232 -14.66 -12.28 -6.99
C GLY A 232 -14.60 -11.16 -5.95
N ILE A 233 -13.58 -11.11 -5.08
CA ILE A 233 -13.48 -10.10 -4.01
C ILE A 233 -12.15 -9.36 -4.12
N THR A 234 -12.25 -8.07 -4.44
CA THR A 234 -11.13 -7.15 -4.55
C THR A 234 -11.31 -5.96 -3.61
N LEU A 235 -10.18 -5.36 -3.24
CA LEU A 235 -10.09 -4.10 -2.52
C LEU A 235 -9.20 -3.17 -3.35
N SER A 236 -9.69 -1.98 -3.67
CA SER A 236 -9.02 -1.03 -4.55
C SER A 236 -8.85 0.31 -3.86
N THR A 237 -7.69 0.91 -4.03
CA THR A 237 -7.42 2.30 -3.66
C THR A 237 -7.37 3.22 -4.88
N ALA A 238 -7.87 2.77 -6.03
CA ALA A 238 -7.92 3.60 -7.24
C ALA A 238 -8.73 4.89 -7.01
N PRO A 239 -8.38 6.01 -7.66
CA PRO A 239 -9.08 7.30 -7.46
C PRO A 239 -10.57 7.29 -7.82
N ASP A 240 -10.99 6.38 -8.67
CA ASP A 240 -12.37 6.14 -9.11
C ASP A 240 -13.11 5.08 -8.25
N ALA A 241 -12.41 4.44 -7.31
CA ALA A 241 -12.98 3.47 -6.39
C ALA A 241 -13.64 4.12 -5.16
N ALA A 242 -14.36 3.31 -4.39
CA ALA A 242 -14.87 3.74 -3.10
C ALA A 242 -13.71 4.14 -2.17
N LYS A 243 -13.89 5.23 -1.42
CA LYS A 243 -12.84 5.78 -0.56
C LYS A 243 -12.47 4.79 0.54
N THR A 244 -11.18 4.64 0.75
CA THR A 244 -10.57 3.86 1.83
C THR A 244 -9.65 4.77 2.65
N HIS A 245 -9.26 4.33 3.84
CA HIS A 245 -8.35 5.08 4.69
C HIS A 245 -6.90 5.14 4.16
N TRP A 246 -6.53 4.25 3.23
CA TRP A 246 -5.21 4.23 2.63
C TRP A 246 -4.96 5.38 1.65
N GLU A 247 -6.03 5.99 1.14
CA GLU A 247 -5.95 6.98 0.06
C GLU A 247 -5.02 6.50 -1.09
N GLN A 248 -4.21 7.40 -1.64
CA GLN A 248 -3.25 7.14 -2.71
C GLN A 248 -1.91 7.79 -2.37
N ILE A 249 -0.89 7.48 -3.16
CA ILE A 249 0.45 8.06 -3.02
C ILE A 249 0.69 9.07 -4.13
N TYR A 250 1.23 10.22 -3.77
CA TYR A 250 1.75 11.24 -4.68
C TYR A 250 3.28 11.28 -4.60
N MET A 251 3.94 11.08 -5.74
CA MET A 251 5.37 11.30 -5.96
C MET A 251 5.57 12.60 -6.75
N PRO A 252 6.09 13.67 -6.14
CA PRO A 252 6.31 14.92 -6.84
C PRO A 252 7.47 14.83 -7.84
N VAL A 253 7.54 15.81 -8.74
CA VAL A 253 8.76 16.15 -9.49
C VAL A 253 9.39 17.38 -8.87
N LEU A 254 10.71 17.50 -8.98
CA LEU A 254 11.43 18.67 -8.49
C LEU A 254 11.02 19.91 -9.27
N GLU A 255 10.94 19.86 -10.60
CA GLU A 255 10.40 20.97 -11.41
C GLU A 255 9.28 20.46 -12.32
N PRO A 256 8.20 21.22 -12.55
CA PRO A 256 7.14 20.83 -13.47
C PRO A 256 7.71 20.53 -14.85
N LEU A 257 7.31 19.39 -15.41
CA LEU A 257 7.84 18.89 -16.68
C LEU A 257 6.92 19.36 -17.80
N ALA A 258 7.35 20.35 -18.59
CA ALA A 258 6.65 20.75 -19.80
C ALA A 258 6.98 19.78 -20.95
N LEU A 259 5.94 19.20 -21.56
CA LEU A 259 6.04 18.33 -22.73
C LEU A 259 5.31 18.96 -23.92
N GLU A 260 5.90 18.80 -25.10
CA GLU A 260 5.27 19.16 -26.37
C GLU A 260 4.60 17.95 -27.00
N ALA A 261 3.75 18.18 -28.01
CA ALA A 261 3.13 17.08 -28.75
C ALA A 261 4.21 16.17 -29.39
N GLY A 262 4.10 14.87 -29.16
CA GLY A 262 5.06 13.86 -29.62
C GLY A 262 6.22 13.58 -28.66
N ASP A 263 6.38 14.37 -27.59
CA ASP A 263 7.35 14.06 -26.54
C ASP A 263 6.97 12.77 -25.79
N ARG A 264 7.99 12.17 -25.17
CA ARG A 264 7.85 10.97 -24.35
C ARG A 264 8.29 11.25 -22.92
N LEU A 265 7.44 10.87 -21.97
CA LEU A 265 7.73 10.85 -20.54
C LEU A 265 8.19 9.44 -20.16
N GLN A 266 9.35 9.31 -19.52
CA GLN A 266 9.83 8.06 -18.97
C GLN A 266 9.93 8.14 -17.46
N LEU A 267 9.53 7.07 -16.78
CA LEU A 267 9.68 6.87 -15.34
C LEU A 267 10.41 5.56 -15.09
N LYS A 268 11.52 5.59 -14.36
CA LYS A 268 12.08 4.41 -13.71
C LYS A 268 11.76 4.49 -12.22
N LEU A 269 11.08 3.48 -11.71
CA LEU A 269 10.73 3.35 -10.30
C LEU A 269 11.55 2.22 -9.68
N SER A 270 12.12 2.46 -8.50
CA SER A 270 12.81 1.46 -7.68
C SER A 270 12.23 1.48 -6.27
N VAL A 271 11.92 0.31 -5.74
CA VAL A 271 11.32 0.14 -4.41
C VAL A 271 12.07 -0.96 -3.66
N ASP A 272 12.46 -0.68 -2.43
CA ASP A 272 12.96 -1.67 -1.47
C ASP A 272 12.04 -1.68 -0.25
N SER A 273 11.35 -2.80 -0.02
CA SER A 273 10.42 -2.99 1.10
C SER A 273 10.91 -4.02 2.13
N HIS A 274 12.22 -4.22 2.29
CA HIS A 274 12.72 -5.07 3.38
C HIS A 274 12.41 -4.45 4.75
N HIS A 275 12.09 -5.28 5.75
CA HIS A 275 11.82 -4.81 7.12
C HIS A 275 12.91 -3.88 7.70
N ALA A 276 14.18 -4.09 7.34
CA ALA A 276 15.31 -3.28 7.83
C ALA A 276 15.27 -1.83 7.35
N VAL A 277 14.74 -1.58 6.13
CA VAL A 277 14.59 -0.25 5.54
C VAL A 277 13.16 0.29 5.65
N ARG A 278 12.20 -0.56 6.05
CA ARG A 278 10.74 -0.35 6.02
C ARG A 278 10.24 -0.16 4.60
N ILE A 279 10.52 1.01 4.03
CA ILE A 279 10.24 1.33 2.64
C ILE A 279 11.25 2.38 2.17
N HIS A 280 11.86 2.11 1.04
CA HIS A 280 12.65 3.08 0.29
C HIS A 280 12.13 3.13 -1.14
N ILE A 281 11.92 4.34 -1.66
CA ILE A 281 11.45 4.58 -3.01
C ILE A 281 12.36 5.62 -3.67
N ALA A 282 12.78 5.32 -4.89
CA ALA A 282 13.47 6.25 -5.76
C ALA A 282 12.83 6.26 -7.14
N TRP A 283 12.74 7.44 -7.75
CA TRP A 283 12.21 7.62 -9.09
C TRP A 283 13.09 8.52 -9.96
N ASP A 284 13.42 8.02 -11.16
CA ASP A 284 14.17 8.74 -12.21
C ASP A 284 13.21 9.06 -13.35
N VAL A 285 13.09 10.35 -13.67
CA VAL A 285 12.11 10.87 -14.62
C VAL A 285 12.81 11.56 -15.76
N ARG A 286 12.47 11.21 -17.00
CA ARG A 286 13.04 11.83 -18.20
C ARG A 286 11.96 12.29 -19.15
N VAL A 287 12.18 13.44 -19.76
CA VAL A 287 11.42 13.89 -20.93
C VAL A 287 12.32 13.78 -22.15
N LEU A 288 11.87 13.05 -23.15
CA LEU A 288 12.53 12.93 -24.45
C LEU A 288 11.69 13.64 -25.49
N ALA A 289 12.34 14.42 -26.36
CA ALA A 289 11.69 14.97 -27.53
C ALA A 289 11.22 13.87 -28.49
N ALA A 290 10.33 14.19 -29.42
CA ALA A 290 9.86 13.26 -30.46
C ALA A 290 11.01 12.60 -31.26
N ASN A 291 12.14 13.29 -31.44
CA ASN A 291 13.34 12.76 -32.09
C ASN A 291 14.26 11.93 -31.17
N GLY A 292 13.86 11.72 -29.91
CA GLY A 292 14.62 10.98 -28.90
C GLY A 292 15.65 11.81 -28.12
N ALA A 293 15.84 13.10 -28.43
CA ALA A 293 16.78 13.95 -27.70
C ALA A 293 16.29 14.20 -26.25
N PRO A 294 17.17 14.10 -25.24
CA PRO A 294 16.78 14.40 -23.86
C PRO A 294 16.47 15.90 -23.70
N ARG A 295 15.32 16.20 -23.06
CA ARG A 295 14.90 17.58 -22.74
C ARG A 295 14.97 17.89 -21.25
N SER A 296 14.66 16.92 -20.40
CA SER A 296 14.70 17.07 -18.96
C SER A 296 15.02 15.74 -18.31
N HIS A 297 15.71 15.79 -17.16
CA HIS A 297 16.03 14.63 -16.34
C HIS A 297 16.02 15.06 -14.87
N GLN A 298 15.30 14.32 -14.04
CA GLN A 298 15.24 14.53 -12.60
C GLN A 298 15.40 13.18 -11.90
N GLN A 299 16.14 13.16 -10.79
CA GLN A 299 16.32 11.99 -9.94
C GLN A 299 15.88 12.35 -8.54
N LEU A 300 14.97 11.56 -8.00
CA LEU A 300 14.42 11.74 -6.67
C LEU A 300 14.54 10.45 -5.87
N ASP A 301 14.83 10.59 -4.58
CA ASP A 301 15.17 9.49 -3.67
C ASP A 301 14.76 9.86 -2.24
N MET A 302 13.93 9.02 -1.61
CA MET A 302 13.43 9.25 -0.25
C MET A 302 14.52 9.42 0.81
N HIS A 303 15.74 8.89 0.62
CA HIS A 303 16.85 9.13 1.54
C HIS A 303 17.28 10.60 1.55
N ALA A 304 17.15 11.31 0.43
CA ALA A 304 17.42 12.74 0.36
C ALA A 304 16.26 13.61 0.90
N GLY A 305 15.15 12.98 1.32
CA GLY A 305 13.98 13.64 1.89
C GLY A 305 13.99 13.77 3.41
N GLN A 306 15.07 13.36 4.07
CA GLN A 306 15.21 13.38 5.52
C GLN A 306 16.07 14.58 5.98
N VAL A 307 15.74 15.11 7.15
CA VAL A 307 16.56 16.12 7.85
C VAL A 307 17.09 15.44 9.10
N ASP A 308 18.34 15.02 9.06
CA ASP A 308 19.07 14.46 10.22
C ASP A 308 19.53 15.58 11.19
#